data_AF-A0A9E5TIP5-F1
#
_entry.id   AF-A0A9E5TIP5-F1
#
_cell.length_a   1.000
_cell.length_b   1.000
_cell.length_c   1.000
_cell.angle_alpha   90.00
_cell.angle_beta   90.00
_cell.angle_gamma   90.00
#
_symmetry.space_group_name_H-M   'P 1'
#
loop_
_entity.id
_entity.type
_entity.pdbx_description
1 polymer ?
#
loop_
_entity_poly.entity_id
_entity_poly.type
_entity_poly.pdbx_seq_one_letter_code
_entity_poly.pdbx_strand_id
1 'polypeptide(L)' 'NHLIVQCASGRFGVDRDYLNAGVAVEIKIGQGAKPGIGGHLPGEKVAPEISET' A
#
# COMPACT_ATOMS: atom_id res chain seq x y z
N ASN A 1 -13.73 4.34 6.00
CA ASN A 1 -14.29 3.01 6.33
C ASN A 1 -13.87 2.02 5.26
N HIS A 2 -12.67 1.45 5.39
CA HIS A 2 -12.19 0.41 4.50
C HIS A 2 -12.56 -0.94 5.11
N LEU A 3 -13.07 -1.87 4.31
CA LEU A 3 -13.28 -3.23 4.80
C LEU A 3 -11.93 -3.94 4.97
N ILE A 4 -10.98 -3.70 4.06
CA ILE A 4 -9.65 -4.33 4.08
C ILE A 4 -8.59 -3.26 3.86
N VAL A 5 -7.55 -3.29 4.68
CA VAL A 5 -6.34 -2.47 4.52
C VAL A 5 -5.18 -3.33 4.05
N GLN A 6 -4.26 -2.79 3.25
CA GLN A 6 -3.17 -3.56 2.65
C GLN A 6 -1.83 -3.21 3.29
N CYS A 7 -1.05 -4.25 3.59
CA CYS A 7 0.36 -4.11 3.90
C CYS A 7 1.17 -4.79 2.80
N ALA A 8 1.82 -3.97 1.96
CA ALA A 8 2.75 -4.41 0.92
C ALA A 8 4.20 -4.11 1.33
N SER A 9 5.18 -4.61 0.58
CA SER A 9 6.61 -4.46 0.88
C SER A 9 7.07 -3.02 1.11
N GLY A 10 6.52 -2.05 0.38
CA GLY A 10 6.86 -0.62 0.50
C GLY A 10 6.30 0.06 1.75
N ARG A 11 5.26 -0.51 2.39
CA ARG A 11 4.63 0.02 3.62
C ARG A 11 4.20 1.51 3.56
N PHE A 12 4.02 2.05 2.36
CA PHE A 12 3.56 3.42 2.16
C PHE A 12 2.21 3.64 2.86
N GLY A 13 2.12 4.69 3.67
CA GLY A 13 0.91 5.03 4.43
C GLY A 13 0.50 4.00 5.50
N VAL A 14 1.38 3.07 5.88
CA VAL A 14 1.07 2.09 6.93
C VAL A 14 1.45 2.65 8.29
N ASP A 15 0.44 3.03 9.07
CA ASP A 15 0.56 3.42 10.47
C ASP A 15 -0.50 2.71 11.35
N ARG A 16 -0.49 3.02 12.65
CA ARG A 16 -1.41 2.42 13.62
C ARG A 16 -2.88 2.76 13.30
N ASP A 17 -3.17 3.99 12.92
CA ASP A 17 -4.53 4.44 12.67
C ASP A 17 -5.07 3.85 11.36
N TYR A 18 -4.23 3.76 10.34
CA TYR A 18 -4.51 3.04 9.10
C TYR A 18 -4.82 1.56 9.36
N LEU A 19 -3.99 0.86 10.12
CA LEU A 19 -4.20 -0.56 10.41
C LEU A 19 -5.49 -0.81 11.21
N ASN A 20 -5.85 0.10 12.11
CA ASN A 20 -7.09 0.01 12.90
C ASN A 20 -8.33 0.46 12.12
N ALA A 21 -8.19 1.07 10.93
CA ALA A 21 -9.31 1.53 10.11
C ALA A 21 -9.97 0.41 9.27
N GLY A 22 -9.33 -0.76 9.17
CA GLY A 22 -9.81 -1.93 8.43
C GLY A 22 -10.40 -3.01 9.34
N VAL A 23 -11.33 -3.83 8.83
CA VAL A 23 -11.80 -5.03 9.54
C VAL A 23 -10.87 -6.23 9.34
N ALA A 24 -9.97 -6.17 8.35
CA ALA A 24 -8.92 -7.14 8.11
C ALA A 24 -7.70 -6.49 7.44
N VAL A 25 -6.54 -7.10 7.62
CA VAL A 25 -5.30 -6.71 6.96
C VAL A 25 -4.94 -7.74 5.89
N GLU A 26 -4.80 -7.30 4.65
CA GLU A 26 -4.25 -8.12 3.57
C GLU A 26 -2.74 -7.94 3.50
N ILE A 27 -2.00 -9.03 3.73
CA ILE A 27 -0.56 -9.08 3.52
C ILE A 27 -0.28 -9.38 2.05
N LYS A 28 0.17 -8.37 1.30
CA LYS A 28 0.40 -8.49 -0.13
C LYS A 28 1.80 -9.06 -0.41
N ILE A 29 1.85 -10.37 -0.67
CA ILE A 29 3.08 -11.08 -1.01
C ILE A 29 3.44 -10.93 -2.51
N GLY A 30 2.44 -10.80 -3.37
CA GLY A 30 2.65 -10.69 -4.81
C GLY A 30 1.39 -10.27 -5.56
N GLN A 31 1.51 -10.15 -6.88
CA GLN A 31 0.37 -9.86 -7.76
C GLN A 31 0.51 -10.62 -9.09
N GLY A 32 -0.61 -11.05 -9.66
CA GLY A 32 -0.61 -11.84 -10.90
C GLY A 32 0.00 -11.12 -12.11
N ALA A 33 -0.14 -9.79 -12.20
CA ALA A 33 0.39 -9.02 -13.32
C ALA A 33 1.93 -8.94 -13.34
N LYS A 34 2.58 -9.12 -12.19
CA LYS A 34 4.05 -9.10 -12.07
C LYS A 34 4.50 -9.95 -10.88
N PRO A 35 4.51 -11.28 -11.03
CA PRO A 35 4.97 -12.17 -9.99
C PRO A 35 6.44 -11.89 -9.66
N GLY A 36 6.79 -11.90 -8.37
CA GLY A 36 8.18 -11.77 -7.91
C GLY A 36 8.73 -10.35 -7.76
N ILE A 37 7.98 -9.31 -8.15
CA ILE A 37 8.38 -7.90 -7.94
C ILE A 37 7.26 -7.07 -7.30
N GLY A 38 7.65 -5.98 -6.64
CA GLY A 38 6.73 -5.08 -5.94
C GLY A 38 5.95 -4.12 -6.87
N GLY A 39 5.13 -3.27 -6.25
CA GLY A 39 4.46 -2.15 -6.89
C GLY A 39 5.46 -1.17 -7.52
N HIS A 40 5.08 -0.50 -8.61
CA HIS A 40 5.86 0.56 -9.23
C HIS A 40 4.93 1.74 -9.46
N LEU A 41 5.30 2.91 -8.96
CA LEU A 41 4.68 4.18 -9.26
C LEU A 41 5.71 5.00 -10.04
N PRO A 42 5.45 5.40 -11.30
CA PRO A 42 6.36 6.26 -12.04
C PRO A 42 6.60 7.58 -11.30
N GLY A 43 7.84 8.08 -11.30
CA GLY A 43 8.22 9.28 -10.54
C GLY A 43 7.42 10.53 -10.91
N GLU A 44 7.06 10.68 -12.18
CA GLU A 44 6.18 11.76 -12.66
C GLU A 44 4.78 11.75 -12.03
N LYS A 45 4.35 10.62 -11.46
CA LYS A 45 3.07 10.45 -10.77
C LYS A 45 3.19 10.60 -9.26
N VAL A 46 4.37 10.90 -8.73
CA VAL A 46 4.60 11.19 -7.31
C VAL A 46 4.41 12.69 -7.10
N ALA A 47 3.15 13.10 -6.99
CA ALA A 47 2.80 14.46 -6.62
C ALA A 47 3.16 14.75 -5.15
N PRO A 48 3.28 16.02 -4.72
CA PRO A 48 3.63 16.36 -3.33
C PRO A 48 2.77 15.62 -2.30
N GLU A 49 1.47 15.54 -2.53
CA GLU A 49 0.51 14.88 -1.63
C GLU A 49 0.76 13.37 -1.47
N ILE A 50 1.40 12.73 -2.46
CA ILE A 50 1.76 11.30 -2.44
C ILE A 50 3.10 11.10 -1.71
N SER A 51 3.98 12.11 -1.71
CA SER A 51 5.29 12.07 -1.06
C SER A 51 5.26 12.45 0.43
N GLU A 52 4.13 12.97 0.91
CA GLU A 52 3.93 13.44 2.29
C GLU A 52 3.73 12.31 3.30
N THR A 53 3.51 11.09 2.83
CA THR A 53 3.34 9.87 3.63
C THR A 53 4.58 9.01 3.63
#